data_AF-A0A9N8LVR4-F1
#
_entry.id   AF-A0A9N8LVR4-F1
#
_cell.length_a   1.000
_cell.length_b   1.000
_cell.length_c   1.000
_cell.angle_alpha   90.00
_cell.angle_beta   90.00
_cell.angle_gamma   90.00
#
_symmetry.space_group_name_H-M   'P 1'
#
loop_
_entity.id
_entity.type
_entity.pdbx_description
1 polymer ?
#
loop_
_entity_poly.entity_id
_entity_poly.type
_entity_poly.pdbx_seq_one_letter_code
_entity_poly.pdbx_strand_id
1 'polypeptide(L)'
;MQPDYDLAHFPIPGPDAAFADDINDLPAVLEDELSYDRVAQLAFAQQAYASLNDQQRTVFDDVTRAVQQRAYSSFFLDGPGGSGKTYVENATLAHVRGHEQVALA
;
A
#
# COMPACT_ATOMS: atom_id res chain seq x y z
N MET A 1 26.17 13.91 11.79
CA MET A 1 26.58 14.78 10.67
C MET A 1 25.32 15.38 10.09
N GLN A 2 25.02 16.65 10.39
CA GLN A 2 24.08 17.40 9.55
C GLN A 2 24.80 17.66 8.22
N PRO A 3 24.15 17.46 7.06
CA PRO A 3 24.75 17.84 5.80
C PRO A 3 24.90 19.37 5.77
N ASP A 4 26.13 19.87 5.58
CA ASP A 4 26.50 21.28 5.45
C ASP A 4 26.17 21.86 4.06
N TYR A 5 25.19 21.27 3.38
CA TYR A 5 24.84 21.63 2.01
C TYR A 5 23.49 22.32 2.02
N ASP A 6 23.53 23.64 1.92
CA ASP A 6 22.35 24.45 1.66
C ASP A 6 21.94 24.28 0.19
N LEU A 7 20.69 23.87 -0.02
CA LEU A 7 20.07 23.71 -1.33
C LEU A 7 20.11 25.00 -2.17
N ALA A 8 20.29 26.16 -1.54
CA ALA A 8 20.48 27.46 -2.20
C ALA A 8 21.71 27.54 -3.12
N HIS A 9 22.67 26.61 -3.00
CA HIS A 9 23.85 26.57 -3.88
C HIS A 9 23.60 25.89 -5.23
N PHE A 10 22.47 25.21 -5.41
CA PHE A 10 22.12 24.60 -6.68
C PHE A 10 21.33 25.59 -7.55
N PRO A 11 21.49 25.59 -8.89
CA PRO A 11 20.72 26.43 -9.81
C PRO A 11 19.28 25.92 -9.99
N ILE A 12 18.71 25.40 -8.90
CA ILE A 12 17.34 24.89 -8.85
C ILE A 12 16.55 26.02 -8.18
N PRO A 13 15.48 26.52 -8.82
CA PRO A 13 14.63 27.50 -8.17
C PRO A 13 14.13 26.91 -6.85
N GLY A 14 14.21 27.71 -5.79
CA GLY A 14 13.59 27.36 -4.51
C GLY A 14 12.10 27.12 -4.69
N PRO A 15 11.46 26.41 -3.75
CA PRO A 15 10.02 26.17 -3.79
C PRO A 15 9.28 27.49 -4.02
N ASP A 16 8.37 27.49 -5.00
CA ASP A 16 7.56 28.65 -5.32
C ASP A 16 6.47 28.86 -4.26
N ALA A 17 5.66 29.91 -4.41
CA ALA A 17 4.59 30.19 -3.46
C ALA A 17 3.53 29.08 -3.41
N ALA A 18 3.34 28.32 -4.50
CA ALA A 18 2.38 27.23 -4.57
C ALA A 18 2.86 26.00 -3.78
N PHE A 19 4.17 25.80 -3.64
CA PHE A 19 4.73 24.74 -2.79
C PHE A 19 4.24 24.80 -1.32
N ALA A 20 3.98 26.00 -0.79
CA ALA A 20 3.44 26.14 0.56
C ALA A 20 1.96 25.71 0.66
N ASP A 21 1.21 25.85 -0.44
CA ASP A 21 -0.18 25.39 -0.56
C ASP A 21 -0.21 23.86 -0.69
N ASP A 22 0.67 23.27 -1.51
CA ASP A 22 0.80 21.82 -1.74
C ASP A 22 1.07 21.01 -0.45
N ILE A 23 1.73 21.59 0.56
CA ILE A 23 2.03 20.89 1.84
C ILE A 23 0.75 20.52 2.60
N ASN A 24 -0.34 21.29 2.41
CA ASN A 24 -1.61 21.02 3.06
C ASN A 24 -2.47 20.01 2.28
N ASP A 25 -2.13 19.77 1.02
CA ASP A 25 -2.84 18.83 0.17
C ASP A 25 -2.29 17.42 0.35
N LEU A 26 -3.20 16.45 0.42
CA LEU A 26 -2.80 15.06 0.51
C LEU A 26 -2.21 14.66 -0.86
N PRO A 27 -1.03 14.02 -0.93
CA PRO A 27 -0.52 13.51 -2.19
C PRO A 27 -1.57 12.68 -2.91
N ALA A 28 -1.80 12.92 -4.22
CA ALA A 28 -2.86 12.27 -4.99
C ALA A 28 -2.88 10.73 -4.86
N VAL A 29 -1.70 10.12 -4.76
CA VAL A 29 -1.55 8.67 -4.54
C VAL A 29 -2.20 8.21 -3.23
N LEU A 30 -2.10 9.01 -2.16
CA LEU A 30 -2.76 8.72 -0.88
C LEU A 30 -4.27 8.99 -0.97
N GLU A 31 -4.69 10.00 -1.73
CA GLU A 31 -6.12 10.28 -1.96
C GLU A 31 -6.79 9.11 -2.68
N ASP A 32 -6.16 8.61 -3.74
CA ASP A 32 -6.64 7.46 -4.50
C ASP A 32 -6.82 6.24 -3.59
N GLU A 33 -5.83 5.94 -2.75
CA GLU A 33 -5.87 4.82 -1.80
C GLU A 33 -6.94 4.95 -0.72
N LEU A 34 -7.20 6.16 -0.26
CA LEU A 34 -8.23 6.42 0.76
C LEU A 34 -9.63 6.58 0.14
N SER A 35 -9.73 6.75 -1.18
CA SER A 35 -10.99 6.91 -1.92
C SER A 35 -11.71 5.60 -2.21
N TYR A 36 -11.04 4.45 -2.07
CA TYR A 36 -11.66 3.15 -2.32
C TYR A 36 -12.88 2.90 -1.41
N ASP A 37 -13.94 2.30 -1.97
CA ASP A 37 -15.11 1.89 -1.18
C ASP A 37 -14.73 0.77 -0.20
N ARG A 38 -14.54 1.17 1.05
CA ARG A 38 -14.19 0.30 2.17
C ARG A 38 -15.07 -0.93 2.28
N VAL A 39 -16.38 -0.80 2.13
CA VAL A 39 -17.33 -1.90 2.30
C VAL A 39 -17.18 -2.90 1.16
N ALA A 40 -17.06 -2.41 -0.07
CA ALA A 40 -16.80 -3.24 -1.23
C ALA A 40 -15.44 -3.96 -1.12
N GLN A 41 -14.39 -3.28 -0.65
CA GLN A 41 -13.07 -3.85 -0.45
C GLN A 41 -13.08 -4.98 0.59
N LEU A 42 -13.71 -4.76 1.75
CA LEU A 42 -13.86 -5.80 2.78
C LEU A 42 -14.67 -7.00 2.26
N ALA A 43 -15.78 -6.75 1.56
CA ALA A 43 -16.60 -7.81 1.00
C ALA A 43 -15.82 -8.66 -0.02
N PHE A 44 -15.08 -8.01 -0.92
CA PHE A 44 -14.21 -8.71 -1.87
C PHE A 44 -13.11 -9.50 -1.16
N ALA A 45 -12.43 -8.91 -0.17
CA ALA A 45 -11.37 -9.59 0.58
C ALA A 45 -11.89 -10.85 1.30
N GLN A 46 -13.07 -10.77 1.91
CA GLN A 46 -13.71 -11.91 2.58
C GLN A 46 -14.10 -13.01 1.59
N GLN A 47 -14.71 -12.65 0.45
CA GLN A 47 -15.06 -13.59 -0.60
C GLN A 47 -13.81 -14.25 -1.20
N ALA A 48 -12.76 -13.47 -1.44
CA ALA A 48 -11.51 -13.96 -1.97
C ALA A 48 -10.83 -14.91 -0.98
N TYR A 49 -10.73 -14.54 0.30
CA TYR A 49 -10.17 -15.39 1.33
C TYR A 49 -10.87 -16.75 1.42
N ALA A 50 -12.21 -16.76 1.29
CA ALA A 50 -12.98 -18.00 1.29
C ALA A 50 -12.68 -18.91 0.08
N SER A 51 -12.20 -18.38 -1.04
CA SER A 51 -11.87 -19.14 -2.27
C SER A 51 -10.39 -19.53 -2.37
N LEU A 52 -9.51 -18.92 -1.57
CA LEU A 52 -8.08 -19.25 -1.56
C LEU A 52 -7.84 -20.71 -1.15
N ASN A 53 -6.84 -21.33 -1.76
CA ASN A 53 -6.31 -22.61 -1.29
C ASN A 53 -5.40 -22.41 -0.05
N ASP A 54 -5.03 -23.51 0.61
CA ASP A 54 -4.30 -23.46 1.90
C ASP A 54 -2.97 -22.69 1.83
N GLN A 55 -2.22 -22.85 0.74
CA GLN A 55 -0.94 -22.15 0.55
C GLN A 55 -1.16 -20.65 0.36
N GLN A 56 -2.14 -20.28 -0.46
CA GLN A 56 -2.49 -18.88 -0.70
C GLN A 56 -3.05 -18.22 0.57
N ARG A 57 -3.85 -18.93 1.38
CA ARG A 57 -4.33 -18.45 2.69
C ARG A 57 -3.18 -18.20 3.64
N THR A 58 -2.20 -19.10 3.69
CA THR A 58 -1.00 -18.91 4.51
C THR A 58 -0.29 -17.60 4.17
N VAL A 59 -0.10 -17.31 2.87
CA VAL A 59 0.48 -16.04 2.42
C VAL A 59 -0.38 -14.85 2.87
N PHE A 60 -1.69 -14.90 2.61
CA PHE A 60 -2.61 -13.84 3.00
C PHE A 60 -2.56 -13.56 4.51
N ASP A 61 -2.64 -14.62 5.33
CA ASP A 61 -2.65 -14.52 6.80
C ASP A 61 -1.32 -13.98 7.33
N ASP A 62 -0.19 -14.43 6.78
CA ASP A 62 1.13 -13.97 7.20
C ASP A 62 1.34 -12.49 6.90
N VAL A 63 0.96 -12.04 5.70
CA VAL A 63 1.11 -10.64 5.28
C VAL A 63 0.15 -9.74 6.07
N THR A 64 -1.14 -10.09 6.16
CA THR A 64 -2.12 -9.28 6.90
C THR A 64 -1.82 -9.22 8.39
N ARG A 65 -1.32 -10.31 8.99
CA ARG A 65 -0.83 -10.30 10.37
C ARG A 65 0.36 -9.36 10.55
N ALA A 66 1.32 -9.36 9.63
CA ALA A 66 2.46 -8.44 9.70
C ALA A 66 2.01 -6.97 9.62
N VAL A 67 1.03 -6.66 8.76
CA VAL A 67 0.40 -5.33 8.67
C VAL A 67 -0.26 -4.94 10.00
N GLN A 68 -1.08 -5.83 10.57
CA GLN A 68 -1.75 -5.61 11.85
C GLN A 68 -0.77 -5.36 12.99
N GLN A 69 0.36 -6.08 12.99
CA GLN A 69 1.42 -5.94 13.99
C GLN A 69 2.35 -4.75 13.72
N ARG A 70 2.18 -4.03 12.60
CA ARG A 70 3.09 -2.96 12.14
C ARG A 70 4.54 -3.42 12.09
N ALA A 71 4.75 -4.67 11.70
CA ALA A 71 6.07 -5.26 11.60
C ALA A 71 6.80 -4.73 10.35
N TYR A 72 8.08 -4.38 10.50
CA TYR A 72 8.96 -4.10 9.37
C TYR A 72 9.34 -5.43 8.70
N SER A 73 8.62 -5.78 7.63
CA SER A 73 8.74 -7.08 6.95
C SER A 73 8.77 -6.91 5.44
N SER A 74 9.35 -7.90 4.74
CA SER A 74 9.29 -8.02 3.28
C SER A 74 8.98 -9.46 2.91
N PHE A 75 8.11 -9.64 1.92
CA PHE A 75 7.63 -10.95 1.48
C PHE A 75 7.86 -11.10 -0.03
N PHE A 76 8.10 -12.33 -0.47
CA PHE A 76 8.22 -12.69 -1.87
C PHE A 76 7.17 -13.73 -2.22
N LEU A 77 6.30 -13.40 -3.17
CA LEU A 77 5.27 -14.32 -3.64
C LEU A 77 5.74 -15.04 -4.90
N ASP A 78 6.25 -16.26 -4.73
CA ASP A 78 6.72 -17.10 -5.83
C ASP A 78 5.71 -18.19 -6.20
N GLY A 79 5.62 -18.48 -7.50
CA GLY A 79 4.77 -19.52 -8.02
C GLY A 79 4.77 -19.53 -9.55
N PRO A 80 4.53 -20.69 -10.19
CA PRO A 80 4.46 -20.80 -11.64
C PRO A 80 3.32 -19.95 -12.24
N GLY A 81 3.32 -19.76 -13.56
CA GLY A 81 2.21 -19.11 -14.27
C GLY A 81 0.86 -19.76 -13.95
N GLY A 82 -0.19 -18.96 -13.76
CA GLY A 82 -1.53 -19.47 -13.44
C GLY A 82 -1.78 -19.85 -11.97
N SER A 83 -0.80 -19.71 -11.07
CA SER A 83 -0.95 -20.01 -9.63
C SER A 83 -1.79 -19.01 -8.82
N GLY A 84 -2.36 -17.98 -9.46
CA GLY A 84 -3.21 -17.00 -8.78
C GLY A 84 -2.47 -15.98 -7.92
N LYS A 85 -1.18 -15.72 -8.14
CA LYS A 85 -0.40 -14.71 -7.38
C LYS A 85 -1.08 -13.34 -7.33
N THR A 86 -1.46 -12.80 -8.49
CA THR A 86 -2.20 -11.54 -8.61
C THR A 86 -3.54 -11.58 -7.86
N TYR A 87 -4.17 -12.74 -7.74
CA TYR A 87 -5.40 -12.88 -6.97
C TYR A 87 -5.16 -12.74 -5.46
N VAL A 88 -4.08 -13.34 -4.94
CA VAL A 88 -3.66 -13.20 -3.55
C VAL A 88 -3.25 -11.76 -3.23
N GLU A 89 -2.49 -11.14 -4.13
CA GLU A 89 -2.10 -9.73 -4.06
C GLU A 89 -3.34 -8.83 -3.95
N ASN A 90 -4.27 -8.95 -4.91
CA ASN A 90 -5.50 -8.16 -4.91
C ASN A 90 -6.38 -8.39 -3.67
N ALA A 91 -6.49 -9.63 -3.19
CA ALA A 91 -7.22 -9.94 -1.96
C ALA A 91 -6.56 -9.25 -0.75
N THR A 92 -5.23 -9.25 -0.69
CA THR A 92 -4.46 -8.64 0.40
C THR A 92 -4.59 -7.12 0.37
N LEU A 93 -4.44 -6.49 -0.80
CA LEU A 93 -4.65 -5.05 -0.98
C LEU A 93 -6.06 -4.64 -0.55
N ALA A 94 -7.08 -5.39 -0.98
CA ALA A 94 -8.46 -5.12 -0.60
C ALA A 94 -8.70 -5.26 0.91
N HIS A 95 -8.05 -6.24 1.56
CA HIS A 95 -8.12 -6.35 3.01
C HIS A 95 -7.55 -5.09 3.69
N VAL A 96 -6.38 -4.61 3.27
CA VAL A 96 -5.72 -3.44 3.86
C VAL A 96 -6.54 -2.16 3.61
N ARG A 97 -6.95 -1.90 2.37
CA ARG A 97 -7.81 -0.76 2.00
C ARG A 97 -9.15 -0.78 2.74
N GLY A 98 -9.76 -1.96 2.86
CA GLY A 98 -10.98 -2.17 3.63
C GLY A 98 -10.88 -1.88 5.14
N HIS A 99 -9.65 -1.84 5.68
CA HIS A 99 -9.36 -1.43 7.05
C HIS A 99 -8.87 0.03 7.16
N GLU A 100 -9.13 0.86 6.13
CA GLU A 100 -8.76 2.29 6.10
C GLU A 100 -7.25 2.51 6.21
N GLN A 101 -6.48 1.55 5.70
CA GLN A 101 -5.02 1.62 5.59
C GLN A 101 -4.61 1.78 4.12
N VAL A 102 -3.49 2.44 3.89
CA VAL A 102 -2.94 2.70 2.55
C VAL A 102 -2.23 1.45 2.04
N ALA A 103 -2.54 1.01 0.81
CA ALA A 103 -1.93 -0.17 0.19
C ALA A 103 -1.61 0.07 -1.30
N LEU A 104 -0.35 0.34 -1.61
CA LEU A 104 0.09 0.68 -2.96
C LEU A 104 0.37 -0.57 -3.81
N ALA A 105 0.00 -0.53 -5.10
CA ALA A 105 0.28 -1.56 -6.10
C ALA A 105 0.35 -0.99 -7.52
#